data_AF-A0A7C1PUE9-F1
#
_entry.id   AF-A0A7C1PUE9-F1
#
_cell.length_a   1.000
_cell.length_b   1.000
_cell.length_c   1.000
_cell.angle_alpha   90.00
_cell.angle_beta   90.00
_cell.angle_gamma   90.00
#
_symmetry.space_group_name_H-M   'P 1'
#
loop_
_entity.id
_entity.type
_entity.pdbx_description
1 polymer ?
#
loop_
_entity_poly.entity_id
_entity_poly.type
_entity_poly.pdbx_seq_one_letter_code
_entity_poly.pdbx_strand_id
1 'polypeptide(L)'
;MDNRRLLLTTLLIAFLIWSAGCVGSNEQGLSGSVKDSSYQQLAVERGIVVTGEGKMRVTPDQAVLTVGVVTTGGSSQEAVAENSAVMNQVVSALKRAGVDEKDIQTQSVNVWPEFDY
;
A
#
# COMPACT_ATOMS: atom_id res chain seq x y z
N MET A 1 1.10 45.62 -2.16
CA MET A 1 2.51 45.20 -2.29
C MET A 1 2.51 43.91 -3.08
N ASP A 2 2.90 43.98 -4.34
CA ASP A 2 2.45 43.00 -5.35
C ASP A 2 3.31 41.73 -5.37
N ASN A 3 2.73 40.59 -5.00
CA ASN A 3 3.39 39.26 -4.96
C ASN A 3 3.97 38.80 -6.31
N ARG A 4 3.57 39.44 -7.42
CA ARG A 4 4.13 39.19 -8.76
C ARG A 4 5.56 39.69 -8.91
N ARG A 5 5.96 40.77 -8.21
CA ARG A 5 7.34 41.30 -8.26
C ARG A 5 8.31 40.51 -7.37
N LEU A 6 7.79 39.85 -6.33
CA LEU A 6 8.57 39.04 -5.38
C LEU A 6 8.93 37.63 -5.92
N LEU A 7 8.06 37.06 -6.77
CA LEU A 7 8.32 35.79 -7.48
C LEU A 7 9.32 35.94 -8.63
N LEU A 8 9.35 37.10 -9.29
CA LEU A 8 10.26 37.38 -10.41
C LEU A 8 11.70 37.66 -9.96
N THR A 9 11.90 38.28 -8.79
CA THR A 9 13.24 38.53 -8.24
C THR A 9 13.91 37.28 -7.67
N THR A 10 13.14 36.37 -7.09
CA THR A 10 13.66 35.09 -6.56
C THR A 10 14.08 34.13 -7.67
N LEU A 11 13.36 34.10 -8.80
CA LEU A 11 13.74 33.31 -9.97
C LEU A 11 15.02 33.80 -10.67
N LEU A 12 15.27 35.12 -10.68
CA LEU A 12 16.49 35.68 -11.30
C LEU A 12 17.76 35.44 -10.46
N ILE A 13 17.66 35.42 -9.13
CA ILE A 13 18.81 35.14 -8.25
C ILE A 13 19.18 33.66 -8.29
N ALA A 14 18.20 32.75 -8.38
CA ALA A 14 18.46 31.32 -8.52
C ALA A 14 19.13 30.96 -9.86
N PHE A 15 18.86 31.72 -10.92
CA PHE A 15 19.43 31.48 -12.25
C PHE A 15 20.89 31.97 -12.39
N LEU A 16 21.31 32.97 -11.60
CA LEU A 16 22.68 33.49 -11.59
C LEU A 16 23.67 32.62 -10.79
N ILE A 17 23.20 31.74 -9.91
CA ILE A 17 24.05 30.85 -9.09
C ILE A 17 24.39 29.54 -9.83
N TRP A 18 23.71 29.22 -10.94
CA TRP A 18 23.98 27.99 -11.71
C TRP A 18 24.84 28.21 -12.97
N SER A 19 25.08 29.45 -13.39
CA SER A 19 25.85 29.73 -14.62
C SER A 19 27.29 30.21 -14.42
N ALA A 20 27.78 30.32 -13.18
CA ALA A 20 29.12 30.85 -12.89
C ALA A 20 29.94 29.92 -11.96
N GLY A 21 30.30 28.75 -12.48
CA GLY A 21 31.28 27.84 -11.86
C GLY A 21 31.69 26.73 -12.83
N CYS A 22 32.25 27.09 -14.00
CA CYS A 22 33.70 27.15 -14.29
C CYS A 22 34.47 25.83 -14.18
N VAL A 23 34.85 25.34 -15.36
CA VAL A 23 35.99 24.46 -15.66
C VAL A 23 37.30 25.07 -15.13
N GLY A 24 38.21 24.25 -14.55
CA GLY A 24 39.63 24.60 -14.40
C GLY A 24 40.38 24.09 -13.15
N SER A 25 40.95 22.88 -13.26
CA SER A 25 42.27 22.40 -12.77
C SER A 25 42.94 22.92 -11.46
N ASN A 26 43.33 21.92 -10.64
CA ASN A 26 44.53 21.84 -9.78
C ASN A 26 44.59 22.68 -8.49
N GLU A 27 44.39 22.05 -7.33
CA GLU A 27 45.48 21.54 -6.48
C GLU A 27 44.92 20.88 -5.21
N GLN A 28 45.32 19.63 -5.02
CA GLN A 28 45.07 18.81 -3.86
C GLN A 28 45.97 19.28 -2.72
N GLY A 29 45.36 19.81 -1.65
CA GLY A 29 46.00 20.03 -0.36
C GLY A 29 45.36 19.15 0.70
N LEU A 30 46.16 18.31 1.34
CA LEU A 30 45.80 17.29 2.33
C LEU A 30 44.80 17.76 3.40
N SER A 31 43.84 16.90 3.76
CA SER A 31 43.71 16.34 5.11
C SER A 31 42.37 15.63 5.25
N GLY A 32 42.40 14.38 5.73
CA GLY A 32 41.20 13.68 6.17
C GLY A 32 41.10 12.26 5.63
N SER A 33 41.84 11.35 6.26
CA SER A 33 41.62 9.92 6.15
C SER A 33 40.18 9.55 6.51
N VAL A 34 39.41 9.06 5.55
CA VAL A 34 38.31 8.13 5.80
C VAL A 34 38.46 6.99 4.80
N LYS A 35 39.38 6.07 5.11
CA LYS A 35 39.37 4.70 4.56
C LYS A 35 38.71 3.81 5.60
N ASP A 36 37.41 4.00 5.79
CA ASP A 36 36.64 3.01 6.54
C ASP A 36 35.22 2.98 5.99
N SER A 37 34.99 1.96 5.17
CA SER A 37 33.74 1.44 4.61
C SER A 37 34.04 1.03 3.17
N SER A 38 33.75 -0.16 2.71
CA SER A 38 33.07 -1.31 3.30
C SER A 38 33.08 -2.36 2.18
N TYR A 39 33.05 -3.63 2.57
CA TYR A 39 32.95 -4.78 1.67
C TYR A 39 34.17 -5.03 0.79
N GLN A 40 34.96 -6.01 1.26
CA GLN A 40 35.80 -6.86 0.41
C GLN A 40 35.12 -7.12 -0.93
N GLN A 41 35.76 -6.64 -1.99
CA GLN A 41 35.64 -7.26 -3.28
C GLN A 41 36.17 -8.69 -3.12
N LEU A 42 35.25 -9.64 -2.98
CA LEU A 42 35.54 -11.06 -3.10
C LEU A 42 36.10 -11.28 -4.51
N ALA A 43 37.43 -11.20 -4.64
CA ALA A 43 38.12 -11.59 -5.85
C ALA A 43 37.93 -13.10 -5.99
N VAL A 44 36.90 -13.50 -6.72
CA VAL A 44 36.68 -14.88 -7.10
C VAL A 44 37.79 -15.25 -8.08
N GLU A 45 38.89 -15.80 -7.55
CA GLU A 45 40.08 -16.11 -8.34
C GLU A 45 39.77 -17.11 -9.46
N ARG A 46 38.82 -18.03 -9.23
CA ARG A 46 38.21 -18.91 -10.23
C ARG A 46 36.76 -19.24 -9.85
N GLY A 47 35.80 -18.76 -10.63
CA GLY A 47 34.38 -19.03 -10.44
C GLY A 47 33.54 -18.25 -11.44
N ILE A 48 32.31 -18.73 -11.68
CA ILE A 48 31.40 -18.13 -12.66
C ILE A 48 30.35 -17.33 -11.89
N VAL A 49 30.26 -16.04 -12.17
CA VAL A 49 29.19 -15.18 -11.67
C VAL A 49 28.07 -15.17 -12.70
N VAL A 50 26.89 -15.58 -12.27
CA VAL A 50 25.67 -15.57 -13.08
C VAL A 50 24.61 -14.72 -12.41
N THR A 51 23.92 -13.93 -13.22
CA THR A 51 22.72 -13.20 -12.81
C THR A 51 21.53 -13.87 -13.48
N GLY A 52 20.57 -14.32 -12.67
CA GLY A 52 19.33 -14.91 -13.16
C GLY A 52 18.14 -14.04 -12.77
N GLU A 53 17.26 -13.76 -13.73
CA GLU A 53 15.96 -13.15 -13.49
C GLU A 53 14.86 -14.21 -13.68
N GLY A 54 14.00 -14.38 -12.67
CA GLY A 54 12.83 -15.26 -12.75
C GLY A 54 11.54 -14.44 -12.72
N LYS A 55 10.73 -14.57 -13.77
CA LYS A 55 9.37 -14.01 -13.83
C LYS A 55 8.38 -15.15 -13.97
N MET A 56 7.37 -15.19 -13.10
CA MET A 56 6.25 -16.13 -13.18
C MET A 56 4.95 -15.34 -13.24
N ARG A 57 4.08 -15.71 -14.18
CA ARG A 57 2.71 -15.20 -14.26
C ARG A 57 1.79 -16.36 -13.93
N VAL A 58 0.91 -16.16 -12.96
CA VAL A 58 -0.06 -17.16 -12.50
C VAL A 58 -1.44 -16.51 -12.52
N THR A 59 -2.44 -17.27 -12.94
CA THR A 59 -3.84 -16.83 -12.86
C THR A 59 -4.33 -17.01 -11.43
N PRO A 60 -4.94 -15.99 -10.79
CA PRO A 60 -5.54 -16.14 -9.47
C PRO A 60 -6.63 -17.22 -9.46
N ASP A 61 -6.64 -18.06 -8.42
CA ASP A 61 -7.52 -19.22 -8.28
C ASP A 61 -8.49 -19.13 -7.08
N GLN A 62 -8.40 -18.06 -6.27
CA GLN A 62 -9.26 -17.81 -5.12
C GLN A 62 -9.85 -16.39 -5.15
N ALA A 63 -11.11 -16.27 -4.74
CA ALA A 63 -11.77 -15.00 -4.46
C ALA A 63 -12.33 -15.01 -3.03
N VAL A 64 -12.26 -13.87 -2.35
CA VAL A 64 -12.83 -13.68 -1.00
C VAL A 64 -13.92 -12.61 -1.11
N LEU A 65 -15.12 -12.94 -0.63
CA LEU A 65 -16.27 -12.05 -0.65
C LEU A 65 -16.82 -11.87 0.77
N THR A 66 -17.11 -10.62 1.15
CA THR A 66 -17.81 -10.29 2.39
C THR A 66 -19.20 -9.77 2.05
N VAL A 67 -20.23 -10.42 2.59
CA VAL A 67 -21.63 -10.00 2.47
C VAL A 67 -22.21 -9.80 3.87
N GLY A 68 -23.18 -8.89 4.00
CA GLY A 68 -23.84 -8.59 5.26
C GLY A 68 -25.31 -8.24 5.05
N VAL A 69 -26.11 -8.47 6.09
CA VAL A 69 -27.53 -8.11 6.15
C VAL A 69 -27.72 -7.20 7.35
N VAL A 70 -28.46 -6.11 7.16
CA VAL A 70 -28.86 -5.19 8.22
C VAL A 70 -30.38 -5.21 8.30
N THR A 71 -30.90 -5.35 9.51
CA THR A 71 -32.33 -5.35 9.82
C THR A 71 -32.57 -4.43 11.01
N THR A 72 -33.73 -3.79 11.03
CA THR A 72 -34.18 -2.93 12.12
C THR A 72 -35.47 -3.51 12.69
N GLY A 73 -35.71 -3.33 13.99
CA GLY A 73 -36.87 -3.93 14.67
C GLY A 73 -37.22 -3.15 15.93
N GLY A 74 -38.42 -3.38 16.47
CA GLY A 74 -38.90 -2.69 17.67
C GLY A 74 -38.17 -3.11 18.94
N SER A 75 -37.49 -4.26 18.91
CA SER A 75 -36.61 -4.76 19.95
C SER A 75 -35.35 -5.38 19.36
N SER A 76 -34.31 -5.51 20.19
CA SER A 76 -33.07 -6.20 19.77
C SER A 76 -33.32 -7.67 19.44
N GLN A 77 -34.21 -8.36 20.19
CA GLN A 77 -34.55 -9.76 19.87
C GLN A 77 -35.21 -9.89 18.49
N GLU A 78 -36.16 -9.01 18.17
CA GLU A 78 -36.86 -9.02 16.90
C GLU A 78 -35.90 -8.76 15.73
N ALA A 79 -35.07 -7.71 15.84
CA ALA A 79 -34.10 -7.36 14.81
C ALA A 79 -33.11 -8.51 14.54
N VAL A 80 -32.61 -9.18 15.59
CA VAL A 80 -31.69 -10.32 15.46
C VAL A 80 -32.37 -11.56 14.88
N ALA A 81 -33.61 -11.84 15.29
CA ALA A 81 -34.37 -12.97 14.77
C ALA A 81 -34.63 -12.83 13.26
N GLU A 82 -35.06 -11.63 12.83
CA GLU A 82 -35.23 -11.32 11.42
C GLU A 82 -33.90 -11.40 10.66
N ASN A 83 -32.84 -10.80 11.20
CA ASN A 83 -31.51 -10.86 10.58
C ASN A 83 -31.06 -12.29 10.34
N SER A 84 -31.21 -13.13 11.36
CA SER A 84 -30.81 -14.54 11.33
C SER A 84 -31.61 -15.30 10.27
N ALA A 85 -32.91 -15.03 10.14
CA ALA A 85 -33.75 -15.64 9.12
C ALA A 85 -33.32 -15.25 7.71
N VAL A 86 -33.01 -13.97 7.48
CA VAL A 86 -32.54 -13.48 6.16
C VAL A 86 -31.14 -14.01 5.85
N MET A 87 -30.22 -14.01 6.83
CA MET A 87 -28.88 -14.57 6.64
C MET A 87 -28.91 -16.07 6.32
N ASN A 88 -29.81 -16.84 6.92
CA ASN A 88 -30.00 -18.25 6.57
C ASN A 88 -30.43 -18.43 5.11
N GLN A 89 -31.24 -17.51 4.57
CA GLN A 89 -31.62 -17.53 3.15
C GLN A 89 -30.42 -17.22 2.25
N VAL A 90 -29.57 -16.25 2.63
CA VAL A 90 -28.32 -15.93 1.92
C VAL A 90 -27.39 -17.15 1.89
N VAL A 91 -27.14 -17.77 3.04
CA VAL A 91 -26.31 -18.99 3.12
C VAL A 91 -26.88 -20.09 2.25
N SER A 92 -28.20 -20.30 2.29
CA SER A 92 -28.86 -21.31 1.45
C SER A 92 -28.75 -21.01 -0.04
N ALA A 93 -28.80 -19.73 -0.44
CA ALA A 93 -28.59 -19.32 -1.82
C ALA A 93 -27.15 -19.58 -2.29
N LEU A 94 -26.16 -19.28 -1.44
CA LEU A 94 -24.75 -19.56 -1.73
C LEU A 94 -24.47 -21.06 -1.88
N LYS A 95 -25.05 -21.88 -0.99
CA LYS A 95 -24.98 -23.34 -1.11
C LYS A 95 -25.58 -23.84 -2.43
N ARG A 96 -26.75 -23.30 -2.84
CA ARG A 96 -27.37 -23.63 -4.14
C ARG A 96 -26.54 -23.15 -5.34
N ALA A 97 -25.77 -22.07 -5.18
CA ALA A 97 -24.85 -21.58 -6.21
C ALA A 97 -23.55 -22.40 -6.33
N GLY A 98 -23.37 -23.41 -5.47
CA GLY A 98 -22.22 -24.32 -5.51
C GLY A 98 -21.05 -23.91 -4.60
N VAL A 99 -21.27 -23.00 -3.65
CA VAL A 99 -20.27 -22.68 -2.61
C VAL A 99 -20.35 -23.74 -1.51
N ASP A 100 -19.23 -24.39 -1.21
CA ASP A 100 -19.16 -25.39 -0.14
C ASP A 100 -19.35 -24.74 1.24
N GLU A 101 -19.96 -25.47 2.16
CA GLU A 101 -20.21 -24.99 3.52
C GLU A 101 -18.93 -24.65 4.30
N LYS A 102 -17.83 -25.34 4.02
CA LYS A 102 -16.51 -25.05 4.61
C LYS A 102 -15.98 -23.66 4.25
N ASP A 103 -16.41 -23.11 3.10
CA ASP A 103 -15.95 -21.84 2.57
C ASP A 103 -16.86 -20.67 3.01
N ILE A 104 -17.93 -20.95 3.75
CA ILE A 104 -18.86 -19.96 4.29
C ILE A 104 -18.56 -19.75 5.78
N GLN A 105 -18.24 -18.53 6.18
CA GLN A 105 -17.91 -18.17 7.56
C GLN A 105 -18.58 -16.86 7.98
N THR A 106 -19.16 -16.83 9.17
CA THR A 106 -19.67 -15.59 9.78
C THR A 106 -18.53 -14.83 10.44
N GLN A 107 -18.30 -13.58 10.05
CA GLN A 107 -17.20 -12.78 10.58
C GLN A 107 -17.56 -12.04 11.88
N SER A 108 -18.72 -11.38 11.92
CA SER A 108 -19.19 -10.68 13.11
C SER A 108 -20.70 -10.44 13.02
N VAL A 109 -21.33 -10.25 14.18
CA VAL A 109 -22.73 -9.83 14.33
C VAL A 109 -22.76 -8.69 15.34
N ASN A 110 -23.34 -7.57 14.97
CA ASN A 110 -23.40 -6.37 15.80
C ASN A 110 -24.84 -5.86 15.87
N VAL A 111 -25.24 -5.34 17.03
CA VAL A 111 -26.58 -4.80 17.27
C VAL A 111 -26.42 -3.48 18.00
N TRP A 112 -27.04 -2.43 17.46
CA TRP A 112 -26.97 -1.07 18.02
C TRP A 112 -28.38 -0.48 18.10
N PRO A 113 -28.68 0.35 19.11
CA PRO A 113 -29.91 1.14 19.12
C PRO A 113 -29.85 2.21 18.03
N GLU A 114 -30.99 2.47 17.38
CA GLU A 114 -31.17 3.53 16.39
C GLU A 114 -32.10 4.60 16.97
N PHE A 115 -31.69 5.88 16.89
CA PHE A 115 -32.44 7.03 17.40
C PHE A 115 -32.68 8.01 16.25
N ASP A 116 -33.93 8.46 16.10
CA ASP A 116 -34.29 9.55 15.20
C ASP A 116 -34.29 10.87 16.00
N TYR A 117 -33.67 11.93 15.47
CA TYR A 117 -33.36 13.19 16.19
C TYR A 117 -34.14 14.39 15.66
#